data_AF-A0A154PEY3-F1
#
_entry.id   AF-A0A154PEY3-F1
#
_cell.length_a   1.000
_cell.length_b   1.000
_cell.length_c   1.000
_cell.angle_alpha   90.00
_cell.angle_beta   90.00
_cell.angle_gamma   90.00
#
_symmetry.space_group_name_H-M   'P 1'
#
loop_
_entity.id
_entity.type
_entity.pdbx_description
1 polymer ?
#
loop_
_entity_poly.entity_id
_entity_poly.type
_entity_poly.pdbx_seq_one_letter_code
_entity_poly.pdbx_strand_id
1 'polypeptide(L)'
;MTGLTLWYAFQSSRVMELHVSLCTVGYILLMSEAIVVLAGESVLTNFLSRRAKDHVHWILQVLGVICNIAGVYFMYEVKKVHFRSIHAILGLASLILMIPLTVLGYPVLVAVKLRKLIRPVIVKFGHNLVGTLCFVLGMASQCYGYKMRWIANASDIPNVQLLTIIATALITVLSVRGSLPTLCVQLRAIFR
;
A
#
# COMPACT_ATOMS: atom_id res chain seq x y z
N MET A 1 -12.23 -11.50 -3.75
CA MET A 1 -12.81 -10.29 -3.11
C MET A 1 -12.24 -9.00 -3.67
N THR A 2 -10.91 -8.82 -3.75
CA THR A 2 -10.29 -7.76 -4.60
C THR A 2 -10.72 -7.87 -6.07
N GLY A 3 -10.79 -9.09 -6.60
CA GLY A 3 -11.35 -9.34 -7.93
C GLY A 3 -12.82 -8.92 -8.08
N LEU A 4 -13.60 -8.90 -6.98
CA LEU A 4 -15.01 -8.47 -7.01
C LEU A 4 -15.09 -6.94 -7.09
N THR A 5 -14.29 -6.23 -6.28
CA THR A 5 -14.19 -4.77 -6.34
C THR A 5 -13.75 -4.30 -7.72
N LEU A 6 -12.74 -4.96 -8.29
CA LEU A 6 -12.24 -4.68 -9.63
C LEU A 6 -13.24 -5.05 -10.72
N TRP A 7 -13.93 -6.19 -10.59
CA TRP A 7 -14.98 -6.59 -11.52
C TRP A 7 -16.07 -5.52 -11.66
N TYR A 8 -16.56 -4.98 -10.54
CA TYR A 8 -17.56 -3.91 -10.59
C TYR A 8 -16.97 -2.58 -11.04
N ALA A 9 -15.74 -2.25 -10.66
CA ALA A 9 -15.09 -1.02 -11.09
C ALA A 9 -14.80 -0.99 -12.60
N PHE A 10 -14.37 -2.11 -13.19
CA PHE A 10 -14.03 -2.17 -14.62
C PHE A 10 -15.25 -2.18 -15.56
N GLN A 11 -16.46 -2.33 -15.02
CA GLN A 11 -17.69 -2.23 -15.82
C GLN A 11 -18.06 -0.79 -16.21
N SER A 12 -17.39 0.21 -15.64
CA SER A 12 -17.67 1.63 -15.87
C SER A 12 -16.38 2.43 -15.91
N SER A 13 -16.24 3.34 -16.87
CA SER A 13 -15.08 4.24 -17.00
C SER A 13 -15.27 5.57 -16.28
N ARG A 14 -16.25 5.67 -15.39
CA ARG A 14 -16.48 6.87 -14.58
C ARG A 14 -15.33 7.07 -13.59
N VAL A 15 -15.12 8.33 -13.21
CA VAL A 15 -13.96 8.73 -12.40
C VAL A 15 -13.94 8.06 -11.02
N MET A 16 -15.10 7.80 -10.40
CA MET A 16 -15.17 7.09 -9.12
C MET A 16 -14.67 5.64 -9.26
N GLU A 17 -15.04 4.96 -10.35
CA GLU A 17 -14.67 3.59 -10.63
C GLU A 17 -13.18 3.48 -11.04
N LEU A 18 -12.66 4.46 -11.78
CA LEU A 18 -11.22 4.60 -12.02
C LEU A 18 -10.45 4.81 -10.71
N HIS A 19 -10.94 5.68 -9.83
CA HIS A 19 -10.36 5.90 -8.51
C HIS A 19 -10.32 4.61 -7.68
N VAL A 20 -11.45 3.90 -7.59
CA VAL A 20 -11.56 2.65 -6.82
C VAL A 20 -10.67 1.56 -7.41
N SER A 21 -10.69 1.36 -8.73
CA SER A 21 -9.88 0.33 -9.38
C SER A 21 -8.40 0.58 -9.20
N LEU A 22 -7.92 1.79 -9.50
CA LEU A 22 -6.51 2.15 -9.37
C LEU A 22 -6.02 2.08 -7.91
N CYS A 23 -6.80 2.55 -6.95
CA CYS A 23 -6.40 2.47 -5.54
C CYS A 23 -6.47 1.04 -4.98
N THR A 24 -7.39 0.21 -5.48
CA THR A 24 -7.47 -1.22 -5.14
C THR A 24 -6.27 -1.98 -5.69
N VAL A 25 -5.92 -1.77 -6.97
CA VAL A 25 -4.73 -2.36 -7.58
C VAL A 25 -3.48 -1.89 -6.85
N GLY A 26 -3.35 -0.59 -6.59
CA GLY A 26 -2.18 -0.01 -5.95
C GLY A 26 -1.98 -0.50 -4.52
N TYR A 27 -2.91 -0.19 -3.61
CA TYR A 27 -2.77 -0.57 -2.20
C TYR A 27 -2.95 -2.07 -1.96
N ILE A 28 -4.04 -2.66 -2.44
CA ILE A 28 -4.43 -4.01 -1.99
C ILE A 28 -3.70 -5.10 -2.75
N LEU A 29 -3.37 -4.93 -4.03
CA LEU A 29 -2.68 -5.97 -4.81
C LEU A 29 -1.17 -5.73 -4.85
N LEU A 30 -0.72 -4.60 -5.39
CA LEU A 30 0.69 -4.36 -5.67
C LEU A 30 1.51 -4.13 -4.40
N MET A 31 1.08 -3.19 -3.55
CA MET A 31 1.82 -2.88 -2.32
C MET A 31 1.78 -4.01 -1.29
N SER A 32 0.65 -4.71 -1.17
CA SER A 32 0.55 -5.86 -0.25
C SER A 32 1.50 -6.98 -0.66
N GLU A 33 1.57 -7.32 -1.95
CA GLU A 33 2.50 -8.31 -2.48
C GLU A 33 3.95 -7.83 -2.35
N ALA A 34 4.23 -6.55 -2.63
CA ALA A 34 5.56 -5.98 -2.45
C ALA A 34 6.09 -6.21 -1.03
N ILE A 35 5.24 -6.09 0.00
CA ILE A 35 5.63 -6.34 1.40
C ILE A 35 5.85 -7.85 1.65
N VAL A 36 4.93 -8.70 1.16
CA VAL A 36 4.99 -10.17 1.38
C VAL A 36 6.21 -10.80 0.69
N VAL A 37 6.60 -10.31 -0.49
CA VAL A 37 7.81 -10.75 -1.22
C VAL A 37 9.06 -10.60 -0.35
N LEU A 38 9.20 -9.49 0.38
CA LEU A 38 10.35 -9.26 1.27
C LEU A 38 10.28 -10.09 2.56
N ALA A 39 9.08 -10.38 3.05
CA ALA A 39 8.90 -11.27 4.21
C ALA A 39 9.31 -12.72 3.91
N GLY A 40 9.47 -13.10 2.63
CA GLY A 40 9.77 -14.48 2.23
C GLY A 40 8.60 -15.42 2.45
N GLU A 41 7.39 -14.87 2.49
CA GLU A 41 6.15 -15.60 2.70
C GLU A 41 5.34 -15.77 1.40
N SER A 42 5.77 -15.11 0.32
CA SER A 42 5.11 -15.19 -0.98
C SER A 42 5.48 -16.50 -1.65
N VAL A 43 4.49 -17.40 -1.76
CA VAL A 43 4.61 -18.69 -2.46
C VAL A 43 5.14 -18.49 -3.89
N LEU A 44 4.78 -17.39 -4.53
CA LEU A 44 5.17 -17.04 -5.90
C LEU A 44 6.61 -16.53 -6.03
N THR A 45 7.25 -16.11 -4.95
CA THR A 45 8.61 -15.53 -5.00
C THR A 45 9.60 -16.22 -4.08
N ASN A 46 9.20 -17.33 -3.44
CA ASN A 46 10.06 -18.06 -2.51
C ASN A 46 11.32 -18.63 -3.16
N PHE A 47 11.30 -18.91 -4.46
CA PHE A 47 12.47 -19.36 -5.23
C PHE A 47 13.43 -18.23 -5.64
N LEU A 48 13.05 -16.96 -5.45
CA LEU A 48 13.88 -15.82 -5.86
C LEU A 48 15.01 -15.56 -4.85
N SER A 49 16.17 -15.16 -5.38
CA SER A 49 17.29 -14.66 -4.58
C SER A 49 16.90 -13.38 -3.82
N ARG A 50 17.62 -13.08 -2.73
CA ARG A 50 17.37 -11.85 -1.95
C ARG A 50 17.43 -10.59 -2.82
N ARG A 51 18.41 -10.49 -3.72
CA ARG A 51 18.55 -9.36 -4.65
C ARG A 51 17.36 -9.27 -5.61
N ALA A 52 16.89 -10.41 -6.13
CA ALA A 52 15.72 -10.42 -7.01
C ALA A 52 14.45 -9.98 -6.25
N LYS A 53 14.26 -10.43 -5.01
CA LYS A 53 13.16 -9.98 -4.14
C LYS A 53 13.19 -8.48 -3.89
N ASP A 54 14.37 -7.89 -3.65
CA ASP A 54 14.53 -6.44 -3.48
C ASP A 54 14.11 -5.67 -4.75
N HIS A 55 14.45 -6.18 -5.95
CA HIS A 55 14.00 -5.58 -7.21
C HIS A 55 12.49 -5.72 -7.44
N VAL A 56 11.93 -6.91 -7.21
CA VAL A 56 10.49 -7.17 -7.36
C VAL A 56 9.70 -6.27 -6.41
N HIS A 57 10.12 -6.18 -5.14
CA HIS A 57 9.54 -5.26 -4.16
C HIS A 57 9.51 -3.83 -4.69
N TRP A 58 10.64 -3.33 -5.16
CA TRP A 58 10.74 -1.96 -5.65
C TRP A 58 9.85 -1.72 -6.88
N ILE A 59 9.81 -2.64 -7.84
CA ILE A 59 8.96 -2.54 -9.03
C ILE A 59 7.48 -2.51 -8.65
N LEU A 60 7.04 -3.49 -7.85
CA LEU A 60 5.65 -3.55 -7.38
C LEU A 60 5.27 -2.29 -6.61
N GLN A 61 6.19 -1.77 -5.79
CA GLN A 61 5.95 -0.56 -5.02
C GLN A 61 5.82 0.67 -5.91
N VAL A 62 6.69 0.85 -6.90
CA VAL A 62 6.60 1.97 -7.86
C VAL A 62 5.31 1.91 -8.68
N LEU A 63 4.95 0.73 -9.19
CA LEU A 63 3.69 0.55 -9.92
C LEU A 63 2.48 0.85 -9.02
N GLY A 64 2.50 0.38 -7.77
CA GLY A 64 1.45 0.65 -6.80
C GLY A 64 1.30 2.14 -6.49
N VAL A 65 2.42 2.86 -6.32
CA VAL A 65 2.45 4.32 -6.13
C VAL A 65 1.82 5.03 -7.31
N ILE A 66 2.20 4.66 -8.55
CA ILE A 66 1.66 5.27 -9.78
C ILE A 66 0.16 5.07 -9.85
N CYS A 67 -0.35 3.86 -9.60
CA CYS A 67 -1.78 3.59 -9.57
C CYS A 67 -2.49 4.46 -8.52
N ASN A 68 -1.98 4.51 -7.29
CA ASN A 68 -2.59 5.29 -6.21
C ASN A 68 -2.62 6.78 -6.50
N ILE A 69 -1.52 7.35 -7.02
CA ILE A 69 -1.46 8.77 -7.41
C ILE A 69 -2.46 9.05 -8.53
N ALA A 70 -2.49 8.23 -9.58
CA ALA A 70 -3.41 8.41 -10.69
C ALA A 70 -4.87 8.34 -10.23
N GLY A 71 -5.22 7.35 -9.41
CA GLY A 71 -6.57 7.18 -8.87
C GLY A 71 -7.02 8.36 -8.01
N VAL A 72 -6.13 8.92 -7.18
CA VAL A 72 -6.45 10.12 -6.39
C VAL A 72 -6.48 11.38 -7.24
N TYR A 73 -5.58 11.52 -8.22
CA TYR A 73 -5.53 12.67 -9.13
C TYR A 73 -6.84 12.84 -9.91
N PHE A 74 -7.33 11.80 -10.58
CA PHE A 74 -8.58 11.91 -11.34
C PHE A 74 -9.78 12.23 -10.44
N MET A 75 -9.82 11.66 -9.23
CA MET A 75 -10.88 11.97 -8.26
C MET A 75 -10.78 13.39 -7.72
N TYR A 76 -9.56 13.93 -7.59
CA TYR A 76 -9.32 15.30 -7.19
C TYR A 76 -9.94 16.26 -8.24
N GLU A 77 -9.66 16.07 -9.53
CA GLU A 77 -10.15 16.95 -10.60
C GLU A 77 -11.68 17.11 -10.64
N VAL A 78 -12.45 16.09 -10.26
CA VAL A 78 -13.92 16.12 -10.33
C VAL A 78 -14.61 16.54 -9.04
N LYS A 79 -13.89 16.59 -7.92
CA LYS A 79 -14.47 16.95 -6.62
C LYS A 79 -14.44 18.46 -6.42
N LYS A 80 -15.53 19.02 -5.89
CA LYS A 80 -15.59 20.44 -5.49
C LYS A 80 -15.02 20.70 -4.10
N VAL A 81 -15.03 19.68 -3.25
CA VAL A 81 -14.55 19.73 -1.87
C VAL A 81 -13.64 18.54 -1.64
N HIS A 82 -12.41 18.80 -1.24
CA HIS A 82 -11.36 17.79 -1.12
C HIS A 82 -11.04 17.48 0.35
N PHE A 83 -10.56 16.26 0.60
CA PHE A 83 -9.88 15.87 1.84
C PHE A 83 -10.61 16.15 3.17
N ARG A 84 -11.95 16.17 3.18
CA ARG A 84 -12.75 16.35 4.42
C ARG A 84 -13.14 15.06 5.11
N SER A 85 -13.31 13.97 4.36
CA SER A 85 -13.71 12.68 4.92
C SER A 85 -12.53 11.96 5.55
N ILE A 86 -12.78 11.08 6.52
CA ILE A 86 -11.74 10.23 7.11
C ILE A 86 -11.03 9.40 6.03
N HIS A 87 -11.78 8.84 5.07
CA HIS A 87 -11.24 8.15 3.90
C HIS A 87 -10.18 9.01 3.17
N ALA A 88 -10.53 10.26 2.84
CA ALA A 88 -9.67 11.14 2.06
C ALA A 88 -8.46 11.64 2.88
N ILE A 89 -8.63 11.90 4.17
CA ILE A 89 -7.52 12.31 5.07
C ILE A 89 -6.51 11.18 5.22
N LEU A 90 -6.96 9.96 5.51
CA LEU A 90 -6.08 8.79 5.65
C LEU A 90 -5.38 8.46 4.33
N GLY A 91 -6.11 8.55 3.21
CA GLY A 91 -5.54 8.32 1.87
C GLY A 91 -4.46 9.34 1.52
N LEU A 92 -4.70 10.62 1.80
CA LEU A 92 -3.72 11.68 1.58
C LEU A 92 -2.50 11.53 2.50
N ALA A 93 -2.71 11.24 3.78
CA ALA A 93 -1.61 10.99 4.72
C ALA A 93 -0.72 9.82 4.25
N SER A 94 -1.33 8.73 3.77
CA SER A 94 -0.60 7.61 3.17
C SER A 94 0.21 8.04 1.95
N LEU A 95 -0.39 8.78 0.99
CA LEU A 95 0.32 9.28 -0.20
C LEU A 95 1.52 10.17 0.15
N ILE A 96 1.36 11.10 1.10
CA ILE A 96 2.42 12.01 1.53
C ILE A 96 3.62 11.25 2.10
N LEU A 97 3.38 10.18 2.88
CA LEU A 97 4.45 9.33 3.39
C LEU A 97 5.07 8.48 2.28
N MET A 98 4.26 7.96 1.36
CA MET A 98 4.68 7.02 0.34
C MET A 98 5.69 7.61 -0.66
N ILE A 99 5.43 8.82 -1.18
CA ILE A 99 6.26 9.46 -2.22
C ILE A 99 7.74 9.56 -1.83
N PRO A 100 8.12 10.19 -0.71
CA PRO A 100 9.52 10.26 -0.31
C PRO A 100 10.08 8.88 0.02
N LEU A 101 9.27 7.96 0.57
CA LEU A 101 9.72 6.60 0.88
C LEU A 101 10.12 5.80 -0.35
N THR A 102 9.37 5.90 -1.45
CA THR A 102 9.69 5.22 -2.71
C THR A 102 10.98 5.75 -3.33
N VAL A 103 11.23 7.06 -3.24
CA VAL A 103 12.47 7.69 -3.73
C VAL A 103 13.66 7.31 -2.86
N LEU A 104 13.53 7.41 -1.53
CA LEU A 104 14.59 7.09 -0.58
C LEU A 104 14.87 5.58 -0.48
N GLY A 105 13.88 4.75 -0.80
CA GLY A 105 13.98 3.29 -0.83
C GLY A 105 14.78 2.76 -2.02
N TYR A 106 15.14 3.58 -3.01
CA TYR A 106 15.91 3.13 -4.16
C TYR A 106 17.35 2.71 -3.74
N PRO A 107 17.74 1.44 -3.97
CA PRO A 107 18.88 0.85 -3.27
C PRO A 107 20.26 1.19 -3.86
N VAL A 108 20.38 1.78 -5.05
CA VAL A 108 21.70 1.85 -5.72
C VAL A 108 22.42 3.17 -5.46
N LEU A 109 21.81 4.32 -5.78
CA LEU A 109 22.52 5.61 -5.72
C LEU A 109 22.39 6.30 -4.36
N VAL A 110 21.19 6.23 -3.76
CA VAL A 110 20.87 6.88 -2.50
C VAL A 110 21.52 6.14 -1.32
N ALA A 111 21.48 4.80 -1.34
CA ALA A 111 22.06 3.98 -0.27
C ALA A 111 23.57 4.10 -0.13
N VAL A 112 24.33 4.35 -1.21
CA VAL A 112 25.79 4.53 -1.11
C VAL A 112 26.13 5.83 -0.37
N LYS A 113 25.41 6.92 -0.63
CA LYS A 113 25.60 8.20 0.07
C LYS A 113 25.10 8.12 1.52
N LEU A 114 23.91 7.56 1.76
CA LEU A 114 23.34 7.48 3.11
C LEU A 114 24.17 6.63 4.06
N ARG A 115 24.76 5.52 3.59
CA ARG A 115 25.61 4.65 4.43
C ARG A 115 26.87 5.35 4.96
N LYS A 116 27.30 6.45 4.34
CA LYS A 116 28.41 7.27 4.83
C LYS A 116 28.00 8.25 5.94
N LEU A 117 26.71 8.58 6.04
CA LEU A 117 26.18 9.58 6.98
C LEU A 117 25.44 8.96 8.16
N ILE A 118 24.68 7.88 7.93
CA ILE A 118 23.78 7.26 8.90
C ILE A 118 24.01 5.75 8.91
N ARG A 119 24.00 5.14 10.11
CA ARG A 119 24.12 3.68 10.26
C ARG A 119 23.05 2.97 9.42
N PRO A 120 23.41 1.96 8.62
CA PRO A 120 22.47 1.27 7.72
C PRO A 120 21.24 0.70 8.44
N VAL A 121 21.39 0.29 9.71
CA VAL A 121 20.29 -0.25 10.53
C VAL A 121 19.23 0.81 10.85
N ILE A 122 19.62 2.07 11.08
CA ILE A 122 18.68 3.18 11.37
C ILE A 122 17.86 3.50 10.11
N VAL A 123 18.52 3.56 8.95
CA VAL A 123 17.83 3.82 7.67
C VAL A 123 16.83 2.71 7.36
N LYS A 124 17.23 1.44 7.56
CA LYS A 124 16.34 0.29 7.35
C LYS A 124 15.17 0.26 8.34
N PHE A 125 15.41 0.59 9.61
CA PHE A 125 14.36 0.72 10.61
C PHE A 125 13.35 1.81 10.24
N GLY A 126 13.83 3.01 9.89
CA GLY A 126 12.99 4.11 9.47
C GLY A 126 12.16 3.78 8.23
N HIS A 127 12.78 3.18 7.20
CA HIS A 127 12.08 2.74 6.00
C HIS A 127 10.98 1.72 6.32
N ASN A 128 11.29 0.69 7.12
CA ASN A 128 10.32 -0.32 7.52
C ASN A 128 9.18 0.27 8.35
N LEU A 129 9.49 1.15 9.31
CA LEU A 129 8.49 1.72 10.21
C LEU A 129 7.53 2.63 9.44
N VAL A 130 8.07 3.61 8.70
CA VAL A 130 7.26 4.55 7.94
C VAL A 130 6.55 3.84 6.79
N GLY A 131 7.15 2.80 6.20
CA GLY A 131 6.54 1.99 5.14
C GLY A 131 5.33 1.21 5.65
N THR A 132 5.46 0.55 6.81
CA THR A 132 4.34 -0.15 7.46
C THR A 132 3.23 0.83 7.84
N LEU A 133 3.56 1.99 8.43
CA LEU A 133 2.56 3.02 8.78
C LEU A 133 1.82 3.55 7.54
N CYS A 134 2.58 3.86 6.49
CA CYS A 134 2.03 4.29 5.20
C CYS A 134 1.03 3.27 4.65
N PHE A 135 1.42 2.00 4.60
CA PHE A 135 0.55 0.92 4.12
C PHE A 135 -0.72 0.78 4.96
N VAL A 136 -0.60 0.76 6.30
CA VAL A 136 -1.75 0.65 7.21
C VAL A 136 -2.71 1.82 7.05
N LEU A 137 -2.23 3.06 6.89
CA LEU A 137 -3.07 4.22 6.62
C LEU A 137 -3.82 4.10 5.28
N GLY A 138 -3.14 3.60 4.24
CA GLY A 138 -3.74 3.35 2.93
C GLY A 138 -4.84 2.28 2.99
N MET A 139 -4.58 1.16 3.66
CA MET A 139 -5.55 0.09 3.86
C MET A 139 -6.75 0.54 4.72
N ALA A 140 -6.50 1.33 5.77
CA ALA A 140 -7.57 1.95 6.55
C ALA A 140 -8.43 2.89 5.70
N SER A 141 -7.80 3.70 4.83
CA SER A 141 -8.52 4.54 3.85
C SER A 141 -9.42 3.68 2.95
N GLN A 142 -8.95 2.54 2.42
CA GLN A 142 -9.78 1.62 1.64
C GLN A 142 -11.02 1.14 2.42
N CYS A 143 -10.84 0.72 3.67
CA CYS A 143 -11.94 0.30 4.54
C CYS A 143 -12.99 1.40 4.75
N TYR A 144 -12.57 2.66 4.91
CA TYR A 144 -13.51 3.79 4.98
C TYR A 144 -14.16 4.10 3.61
N GLY A 145 -13.45 3.85 2.51
CA GLY A 145 -13.99 3.99 1.15
C GLY A 145 -15.18 3.04 0.90
N TYR A 146 -15.08 1.78 1.34
CA TYR A 146 -16.18 0.81 1.20
C TYR A 146 -17.45 1.21 1.95
N LYS A 147 -17.33 1.98 3.04
CA LYS A 147 -18.48 2.52 3.80
C LYS A 147 -19.20 3.64 3.07
N MET A 148 -18.64 4.22 2.01
CA MET A 148 -19.25 5.30 1.23
C MET A 148 -20.33 4.82 0.23
N ARG A 149 -20.87 3.61 0.41
CA ARG A 149 -21.98 3.01 -0.34
C ARG A 149 -21.77 2.74 -1.83
N TRP A 150 -20.67 3.17 -2.45
CA TRP A 150 -20.38 2.88 -3.86
C TRP A 150 -20.52 1.39 -4.18
N ILE A 151 -19.83 0.52 -3.43
CA ILE A 151 -19.86 -0.93 -3.69
C ILE A 151 -21.20 -1.57 -3.38
N ALA A 152 -21.95 -1.05 -2.39
CA ALA A 152 -23.30 -1.56 -2.12
C ALA A 152 -24.31 -1.16 -3.19
N ASN A 153 -24.09 -0.02 -3.85
CA ASN A 153 -24.94 0.40 -4.96
C ASN A 153 -24.58 -0.33 -6.27
N ALA A 154 -23.33 -0.79 -6.39
CA ALA A 154 -22.84 -1.47 -7.58
C ALA A 154 -23.04 -3.01 -7.56
N SER A 155 -23.44 -3.59 -6.43
CA SER A 155 -23.46 -5.04 -6.22
C SER A 155 -24.72 -5.48 -5.49
N ASP A 156 -25.36 -6.54 -5.98
CA ASP A 156 -26.55 -7.15 -5.34
C ASP A 156 -26.19 -8.10 -4.18
N ILE A 157 -24.91 -8.34 -3.93
CA ILE A 157 -24.43 -9.22 -2.86
C ILE A 157 -24.75 -8.62 -1.48
N PRO A 158 -25.49 -9.34 -0.61
CA PRO A 158 -25.75 -8.90 0.76
C PRO A 158 -24.44 -8.69 1.54
N ASN A 159 -24.38 -7.61 2.32
CA ASN A 159 -23.23 -7.30 3.19
C ASN A 159 -21.87 -7.17 2.45
N VAL A 160 -21.86 -6.87 1.15
CA VAL A 160 -20.62 -6.74 0.34
C VAL A 160 -19.59 -5.77 0.93
N GLN A 161 -20.05 -4.69 1.59
CA GLN A 161 -19.17 -3.75 2.29
C GLN A 161 -18.41 -4.42 3.44
N LEU A 162 -19.11 -5.19 4.28
CA LEU A 162 -18.50 -5.88 5.42
C LEU A 162 -17.50 -6.93 4.93
N LEU A 163 -17.87 -7.68 3.89
CA LEU A 163 -17.02 -8.70 3.31
C LEU A 163 -15.71 -8.11 2.74
N THR A 164 -15.81 -6.98 2.03
CA THR A 164 -14.63 -6.29 1.49
C THR A 164 -13.77 -5.65 2.58
N ILE A 165 -14.37 -5.11 3.65
CA ILE A 165 -13.63 -4.62 4.83
C ILE A 165 -12.88 -5.75 5.52
N ILE A 166 -13.53 -6.88 5.81
CA ILE A 166 -12.90 -8.04 6.46
C ILE A 166 -11.74 -8.55 5.61
N ALA A 167 -11.95 -8.72 4.30
CA ALA A 167 -10.91 -9.16 3.39
C ALA A 167 -9.70 -8.20 3.38
N THR A 168 -9.96 -6.89 3.33
CA THR A 168 -8.92 -5.86 3.35
C THR A 168 -8.15 -5.85 4.67
N ALA A 169 -8.84 -6.01 5.80
CA ALA A 169 -8.22 -6.14 7.12
C ALA A 169 -7.33 -7.39 7.22
N LEU A 170 -7.81 -8.54 6.72
CA LEU A 170 -7.02 -9.76 6.68
C LEU A 170 -5.77 -9.62 5.81
N ILE A 171 -5.89 -9.06 4.61
CA ILE A 171 -4.73 -8.78 3.74
C ILE A 171 -3.74 -7.86 4.47
N THR A 172 -4.23 -6.83 5.16
CA THR A 172 -3.38 -5.91 5.92
C THR A 172 -2.57 -6.66 6.98
N VAL A 173 -3.24 -7.47 7.81
CA VAL A 173 -2.60 -8.24 8.88
C VAL A 173 -1.58 -9.22 8.31
N LEU A 174 -1.94 -9.97 7.25
CA LEU A 174 -1.05 -10.93 6.62
C LEU A 174 0.16 -10.27 5.98
N SER A 175 0.01 -9.12 5.34
CA SER A 175 1.15 -8.39 4.77
C SER A 175 2.10 -7.87 5.84
N VAL A 176 1.58 -7.27 6.93
CA VAL A 176 2.45 -6.62 7.92
C VAL A 176 3.02 -7.59 8.96
N ARG A 177 2.51 -8.82 9.09
CA ARG A 177 2.97 -9.77 10.13
C ARG A 177 4.48 -10.02 10.08
N GLY A 178 5.07 -10.15 8.89
CA GLY A 178 6.52 -10.36 8.72
C GLY A 178 7.36 -9.10 9.03
N SER A 179 6.74 -7.92 8.98
CA SER A 179 7.42 -6.65 9.25
C SER A 179 7.63 -6.39 10.75
N LEU A 180 6.71 -6.84 11.61
CA LEU A 180 6.74 -6.53 13.04
C LEU A 180 7.96 -7.15 13.77
N PRO A 181 8.29 -8.45 13.61
CA PRO A 181 9.49 -9.01 14.22
C PRO A 181 10.77 -8.34 13.71
N THR A 182 10.80 -7.99 12.42
CA THR A 182 11.92 -7.30 11.78
C THR A 182 12.17 -5.94 12.42
N LEU A 183 11.10 -5.16 12.67
CA LEU A 183 11.17 -3.88 13.37
C LEU A 183 11.72 -4.04 14.79
N CYS A 184 11.26 -5.03 15.55
CA CYS A 184 11.75 -5.31 16.90
C CYS A 184 13.23 -5.71 16.92
N VAL A 185 13.71 -6.47 15.92
CA VAL A 185 15.13 -6.83 15.77
C VAL A 185 15.97 -5.60 15.44
N GLN A 186 15.52 -4.77 14.49
CA GLN A 186 16.22 -3.55 14.09
C GLN A 186 16.29 -2.53 15.23
N LEU A 187 15.21 -2.34 15.99
CA LEU A 187 15.18 -1.45 17.15
C LEU A 187 16.22 -1.84 18.20
N ARG A 188 16.28 -3.14 18.54
CA ARG A 188 17.31 -3.65 19.46
C ARG A 188 18.73 -3.46 18.93
N ALA A 189 18.94 -3.57 17.62
CA ALA A 189 20.23 -3.38 16.99
C ALA A 189 20.66 -1.90 16.89
N ILE A 190 19.75 -0.93 17.05
CA ILE A 190 20.08 0.49 17.13
C ILE A 190 20.71 0.85 18.48
N PHE A 191 20.24 0.21 19.56
CA PHE A 191 20.69 0.46 20.93
C PHE A 191 21.85 -0.44 21.39
N ARG A 192 22.35 -1.31 20.51
CA ARG A 192 23.61 -2.06 20.71
C ARG A 192 24.76 -1.31 20.05
#